data_AF-A0A939M661-F1
#
_entry.id   AF-A0A939M661-F1
#
_cell.length_a   1.000
_cell.length_b   1.000
_cell.length_c   1.000
_cell.angle_alpha   90.00
_cell.angle_beta   90.00
_cell.angle_gamma   90.00
#
_symmetry.space_group_name_H-M   'P 1'
#
loop_
_entity.id
_entity.type
_entity.pdbx_description
1 polymer ?
#
loop_
_entity_poly.entity_id
_entity_poly.type
_entity_poly.pdbx_seq_one_letter_code
_entity_poly.pdbx_strand_id
1 'polypeptide(L)' 'MRLILILLTALVLAGCAARRPYLEPPVVDMAGVDQNRYNNDLSACQQEKIARTADTILTFDWVSQCMERKGYKVLIHKG' A
#
# COMPACT_ATOMS: atom_id res chain seq x y z
N MET A 1 25.75 -2.83 31.54
CA MET A 1 25.72 -1.56 30.77
C MET A 1 25.87 -1.77 29.26
N ARG A 2 26.83 -2.56 28.76
CA ARG A 2 26.98 -2.84 27.31
C ARG A 2 25.75 -3.49 26.63
N LEU A 3 25.04 -4.38 27.33
CA LEU A 3 23.85 -5.07 26.80
C LEU A 3 22.65 -4.15 26.52
N ILE A 4 22.47 -3.12 27.36
CA ILE A 4 21.38 -2.14 27.22
C ILE A 4 21.60 -1.29 25.97
N LEU A 5 22.88 -0.94 25.71
CA LEU A 5 23.25 -0.17 24.53
C LEU A 5 22.95 -0.93 23.22
N ILE A 6 23.20 -2.24 23.20
CA ILE A 6 22.97 -3.10 22.03
C ILE A 6 21.46 -3.22 21.73
N LEU A 7 20.63 -3.37 22.78
CA LEU A 7 19.17 -3.43 22.64
C LEU A 7 18.60 -2.12 22.09
N LEU A 8 19.05 -0.97 22.62
CA LEU A 8 18.64 0.34 22.13
C LEU A 8 19.01 0.54 20.66
N THR A 9 20.21 0.13 20.24
CA THR A 9 20.61 0.22 18.82
C THR A 9 19.76 -0.68 17.93
N ALA A 10 19.39 -1.89 18.38
CA ALA A 10 18.56 -2.80 17.59
C ALA A 10 17.13 -2.26 17.38
N LEU A 11 16.54 -1.61 18.40
CA LEU A 11 15.22 -0.98 18.30
C LEU A 11 15.21 0.21 17.32
N VAL A 12 16.29 1.00 17.27
CA VAL A 12 16.41 2.13 16.34
C VAL A 12 16.56 1.65 14.89
N LEU A 13 17.30 0.56 14.64
CA LEU A 13 17.44 0.00 13.29
C LEU A 13 16.13 -0.64 12.78
N ALA A 14 15.30 -1.21 13.65
CA ALA A 14 14.00 -1.76 13.25
C ALA A 14 12.98 -0.68 12.82
N GLY A 15 13.10 0.54 13.33
CA GLY A 15 12.19 1.66 13.01
C GLY A 15 12.35 2.23 11.60
N CYS A 16 13.51 2.02 10.95
CA CYS A 16 13.80 2.62 9.64
C CYS A 16 13.18 1.83 8.46
N ALA A 17 12.82 0.56 8.64
CA ALA A 17 12.27 -0.28 7.56
C ALA A 17 10.73 -0.17 7.40
N ALA A 18 10.05 0.52 8.31
CA ALA A 18 8.58 0.49 8.39
C ALA A 18 7.86 1.68 7.74
N ARG A 19 8.58 2.61 7.08
CA ARG A 19 7.93 3.72 6.35
C ARG A 19 7.41 3.21 5.01
N ARG A 20 6.21 2.62 5.02
CA ARG A 20 5.45 2.41 3.78
C ARG A 20 5.00 3.79 3.27
N PRO A 21 5.20 4.12 1.99
CA PRO A 21 4.62 5.32 1.42
C PRO A 21 3.09 5.27 1.61
N TYR A 22 2.51 6.38 2.04
CA TYR A 22 1.05 6.52 2.04
C TYR A 22 0.60 6.64 0.58
N LEU A 23 -0.20 5.68 0.12
CA LEU A 23 -0.81 5.71 -1.19
C LEU A 23 -2.27 6.09 -1.02
N GLU A 24 -2.67 7.19 -1.64
CA GLU A 24 -4.07 7.63 -1.59
C GLU A 24 -4.93 6.65 -2.40
N PRO A 25 -5.88 5.95 -1.77
CA PRO A 25 -6.65 4.93 -2.46
C PRO A 25 -7.61 5.56 -3.48
N PRO A 26 -7.90 4.88 -4.60
CA PRO A 26 -8.89 5.35 -5.57
C PRO A 26 -10.28 5.46 -4.97
N VAL A 27 -11.12 6.31 -5.56
CA VAL A 27 -12.54 6.38 -5.21
C VAL A 27 -13.27 5.32 -6.03
N VAL A 28 -13.93 4.39 -5.35
CA VAL A 28 -14.64 3.27 -5.97
C VAL A 28 -16.13 3.37 -5.64
N ASP A 29 -16.99 2.97 -6.58
CA ASP A 29 -18.42 2.79 -6.33
C ASP A 29 -18.62 1.61 -5.36
N MET A 30 -19.00 1.92 -4.12
CA MET A 30 -19.17 0.93 -3.06
C MET A 30 -20.56 0.27 -3.05
N ALA A 31 -21.44 0.63 -3.99
CA ALA A 31 -22.78 0.06 -4.07
C ALA A 31 -22.72 -1.46 -4.32
N GLY A 32 -23.18 -2.26 -3.36
CA GLY A 32 -23.16 -3.73 -3.45
C GLY A 32 -21.77 -4.35 -3.32
N VAL A 33 -20.75 -3.58 -2.92
CA VAL A 33 -19.39 -4.08 -2.70
C VAL A 33 -19.27 -4.68 -1.30
N ASP A 34 -18.71 -5.89 -1.22
CA ASP A 34 -18.30 -6.46 0.06
C ASP A 34 -17.06 -5.72 0.60
N GLN A 35 -17.22 -5.09 1.76
CA GLN A 35 -16.18 -4.24 2.37
C GLN A 35 -14.91 -5.04 2.72
N ASN A 36 -15.06 -6.28 3.19
CA ASN A 36 -13.91 -7.10 3.58
C ASN A 36 -13.07 -7.48 2.37
N ARG A 37 -13.72 -7.93 1.30
CA ARG A 37 -13.09 -8.20 0.02
C ARG A 37 -12.42 -6.96 -0.54
N TYR A 38 -13.11 -5.82 -0.52
CA TYR A 38 -12.54 -4.53 -0.95
C TYR A 38 -11.26 -4.18 -0.17
N ASN A 39 -11.29 -4.27 1.16
CA ASN A 39 -10.12 -3.96 1.98
C ASN A 39 -8.94 -4.90 1.67
N ASN A 40 -9.21 -6.20 1.52
CA ASN A 40 -8.19 -7.19 1.16
C ASN A 40 -7.61 -6.91 -0.23
N ASP A 41 -8.48 -6.64 -1.21
CA ASP A 41 -8.08 -6.37 -2.60
C ASP A 41 -7.30 -5.06 -2.73
N LEU A 42 -7.74 -3.99 -2.06
CA LEU A 42 -7.04 -2.71 -1.99
C LEU A 42 -5.65 -2.87 -1.37
N SER A 43 -5.56 -3.60 -0.25
CA SER A 43 -4.27 -3.86 0.40
C SER A 43 -3.31 -4.63 -0.53
N ALA A 44 -3.82 -5.62 -1.27
CA ALA A 44 -3.03 -6.39 -2.23
C ALA A 44 -2.53 -5.51 -3.39
N CYS A 45 -3.39 -4.64 -3.92
CA CYS A 45 -3.02 -3.69 -4.98
C CYS A 45 -1.96 -2.67 -4.51
N GLN A 46 -2.07 -2.18 -3.27
CA GLN A 46 -1.04 -1.30 -2.68
C GLN A 46 0.30 -2.02 -2.50
N GLN A 47 0.29 -3.27 -2.03
CA GLN A 47 1.53 -4.07 -1.93
C GLN A 47 2.15 -4.34 -3.31
N GLU A 48 1.33 -4.62 -4.33
CA GLU A 48 1.81 -4.79 -5.70
C GLU A 48 2.48 -3.51 -6.22
N LYS A 49 1.90 -2.33 -5.96
CA LYS A 49 2.54 -1.05 -6.29
C LYS A 49 3.88 -0.90 -5.55
N ILE A 50 3.90 -1.11 -4.23
CA ILE A 50 5.13 -0.99 -3.42
C ILE A 50 6.25 -1.91 -3.96
N ALA A 51 5.91 -3.16 -4.28
CA ALA A 51 6.86 -4.13 -4.85
C ALA A 51 7.38 -3.70 -6.24
N ARG A 52 6.56 -3.02 -7.05
CA ARG A 52 6.93 -2.52 -8.39
C ARG A 52 7.61 -1.15 -8.39
N THR A 53 7.39 -0.32 -7.36
CA THR A 53 8.03 1.00 -7.22
C THR A 53 9.53 0.96 -6.95
N ALA A 54 10.14 -0.23 -6.86
CA ALA A 54 11.59 -0.35 -6.98
C ALA A 54 12.12 0.18 -8.33
N ASP A 55 11.30 0.13 -9.40
CA ASP A 55 11.78 0.35 -10.77
C ASP A 55 11.08 1.48 -11.56
N THR A 56 9.98 2.08 -11.09
CA THR A 56 9.23 3.09 -11.87
C THR A 56 8.63 4.23 -11.04
N ILE A 57 9.09 5.46 -11.29
CA ILE A 57 8.60 6.72 -10.66
C ILE A 57 7.29 7.23 -11.31
N LEU A 58 6.85 6.66 -12.44
CA LEU A 58 5.86 7.29 -13.33
C LEU A 58 4.44 6.69 -13.30
N THR A 59 4.13 5.70 -12.47
CA THR A 59 2.80 5.04 -12.46
C THR A 59 1.92 5.55 -11.31
N PHE A 60 1.39 6.76 -11.50
CA PHE A 60 0.54 7.44 -10.52
C PHE A 60 -0.84 6.79 -10.30
N ASP A 61 -1.30 5.91 -11.19
CA ASP A 61 -2.67 5.36 -11.15
C ASP A 61 -2.71 3.83 -10.98
N TRP A 62 -1.57 3.20 -10.67
CA TRP A 62 -1.47 1.73 -10.71
C TRP A 62 -2.45 1.01 -9.77
N VAL A 63 -2.72 1.60 -8.60
CA VAL A 63 -3.72 1.06 -7.66
C VAL A 63 -5.11 1.10 -8.28
N SER A 64 -5.45 2.16 -9.01
CA SER A 64 -6.73 2.27 -9.74
C SER A 64 -6.87 1.17 -10.77
N GLN A 65 -5.86 1.00 -11.64
CA GLN A 65 -5.87 -0.04 -12.67
C GLN A 65 -5.94 -1.45 -12.06
N CYS A 66 -5.27 -1.68 -10.93
CA CYS A 66 -5.37 -2.95 -10.21
C CYS A 66 -6.79 -3.21 -9.69
N MET A 67 -7.46 -2.19 -9.15
CA MET A 67 -8.84 -2.30 -8.69
C MET A 67 -9.81 -2.56 -9.84
N GLU A 68 -9.63 -1.89 -10.99
CA GLU A 68 -10.44 -2.15 -12.19
C GLU A 68 -10.28 -3.58 -12.70
N ARG A 69 -9.05 -4.12 -12.76
CA ARG A 69 -8.79 -5.53 -13.11
C ARG A 69 -9.47 -6.52 -12.17
N LYS A 70 -9.68 -6.13 -10.90
CA LYS A 70 -10.40 -6.94 -9.89
C LYS A 70 -11.93 -6.79 -9.97
N GLY A 71 -12.44 -5.96 -10.88
CA GLY A 71 -13.85 -5.77 -11.15
C GLY A 71 -14.50 -4.61 -10.40
N TYR A 72 -13.71 -3.73 -9.77
CA TYR A 72 -14.22 -2.55 -9.10
C TYR A 72 -14.46 -1.41 -10.10
N LYS A 73 -15.56 -0.69 -9.92
CA LYS A 73 -15.85 0.51 -10.69
C LYS A 73 -15.16 1.71 -10.05
N VAL A 74 -14.01 2.10 -10.59
CA VAL A 74 -13.26 3.27 -10.14
C VAL A 74 -13.91 4.54 -10.69
N LEU A 75 -14.25 5.45 -9.79
CA LEU A 75 -14.85 6.76 -10.09
C LEU A 75 -13.77 7.85 -10.24
N ILE A 76 -12.70 7.77 -9.44
CA ILE A 76 -11.58 8.71 -9.48
C ILE A 76 -10.28 7.92 -9.38
N HIS A 77 -9.44 8.08 -10.40
CA HIS A 77 -8.12 7.46 -10.44
C HIS A 77 -7.18 8.14 -9.45
N LYS A 78 -6.60 7.34 -8.56
CA LYS A 78 -5.55 7.72 -7.60
C LYS A 78 -4.54 6.59 -7.47
N GLY A 79 -3.38 6.87 -6.90
CA GLY A 79 -2.39 5.85 -6.64
C GLY A 79 -1.24 6.33 -5.80
#